data_AF-A0A8C2J3D0-F1
#
_entry.id   AF-A0A8C2J3D0-F1
#
_cell.length_a   1.000
_cell.length_b   1.000
_cell.length_c   1.000
_cell.angle_alpha   90.00
_cell.angle_beta   90.00
_cell.angle_gamma   90.00
#
_symmetry.space_group_name_H-M   'P 1'
#
loop_
_entity.id
_entity.type
_entity.pdbx_description
1 polymer ?
#
loop_
_entity_poly.entity_id
_entity_poly.type
_entity_poly.pdbx_seq_one_letter_code
_entity_poly.pdbx_strand_id
1 'polypeptide(L)'
;MIIVMSSRTTGLLMASLGAGAVATGYLMSDNAAASADQRRKLYPPSADYPDLRKHNNCMASALTPAIYAKLRDKITPNNWTLDQCIQTGVDNPGHPFIKTVGMVAGDEESYEVFAEIFDPVIKDRHNGYDPRTMKHPTDLDASKIHSGVFDDHYVLSSRVRTGRSIRGLSLPPACSRSERREVERVTVQALAGLKGDLSGRYYSLTEMTEEEQQRLIDEHFLFDKPVSPLLTASGMARDWPDARGIWHNNDKTFLIWINEEDHTRVISMEKGGNMKRVFERFCRGLKQVEHLIQERGWEFMWNERLGYILTCPSNLGTGLRAGVHVRLPKLSKDPRFGKILENLRLQKRGTGGVDTAAVGDTFDISNLDRLGRSEVELVQLVIDGVNYLIECEKRLEKGQDIKIPAPIQQSRK
;
A
#
# COMPACT_ATOMS: atom_id res chain seq x y z
N MET A 1 -18.57 45.12 38.51
CA MET A 1 -19.10 45.35 39.87
C MET A 1 -19.93 44.12 40.22
N ILE A 2 -19.29 43.04 40.68
CA ILE A 2 -19.02 42.68 42.08
C ILE A 2 -20.31 42.25 42.84
N ILE A 3 -20.42 40.92 43.03
CA ILE A 3 -20.85 40.15 44.24
C ILE A 3 -22.34 40.38 44.67
N VAL A 4 -23.16 39.47 45.23
CA VAL A 4 -22.99 38.43 46.26
C VAL A 4 -24.28 37.56 46.32
N MET A 5 -24.09 36.26 46.60
CA MET A 5 -24.80 35.32 47.51
C MET A 5 -26.07 35.82 48.24
N SER A 6 -27.04 35.03 48.70
CA SER A 6 -27.01 33.74 49.41
C SER A 6 -28.48 33.29 49.61
N SER A 7 -28.78 31.99 49.58
CA SER A 7 -29.06 31.10 50.72
C SER A 7 -30.47 31.13 51.36
N ARG A 8 -31.10 29.95 51.27
CA ARG A 8 -31.92 29.21 52.26
C ARG A 8 -32.94 29.96 53.14
N THR A 9 -34.19 29.54 53.08
CA THR A 9 -34.90 29.06 54.29
C THR A 9 -36.06 28.10 53.97
N THR A 10 -36.36 27.28 54.96
CA THR A 10 -37.08 26.01 54.99
C THR A 10 -38.48 26.18 55.60
N GLY A 11 -39.40 25.24 55.33
CA GLY A 11 -40.67 25.02 56.06
C GLY A 11 -41.89 25.09 55.15
N LEU A 12 -42.89 24.20 55.16
CA LEU A 12 -43.34 23.27 56.19
C LEU A 12 -44.15 22.13 55.53
N LEU A 13 -44.02 20.91 56.06
CA LEU A 13 -44.86 19.76 55.74
C LEU A 13 -46.32 19.98 56.16
N MET A 14 -47.27 19.55 55.32
CA MET A 14 -48.58 19.05 55.74
C MET A 14 -48.75 17.64 55.19
N ALA A 15 -48.85 16.68 56.11
CA ALA A 15 -49.06 15.28 55.83
C ALA A 15 -50.56 14.99 55.66
N SER A 16 -50.94 14.30 54.59
CA SER A 16 -52.18 13.55 54.52
C SER A 16 -51.84 12.11 54.13
N LEU A 17 -52.02 11.21 55.09
CA LEU A 17 -51.85 9.77 55.00
C LEU A 17 -52.83 9.17 53.98
N GLY A 18 -52.29 8.49 52.97
CA GLY A 18 -53.02 7.61 52.06
C GLY A 18 -52.15 6.40 51.78
N ALA A 19 -52.58 5.24 52.26
CA ALA A 19 -51.85 3.99 52.22
C ALA A 19 -51.60 3.50 50.77
N GLY A 20 -50.36 3.09 50.48
CA GLY A 20 -49.97 2.50 49.20
C GLY A 20 -48.46 2.38 49.09
N ALA A 21 -47.87 1.44 49.81
CA ALA A 21 -46.45 1.15 49.74
C ALA A 21 -46.10 0.40 48.44
N VAL A 22 -45.32 1.03 47.56
CA VAL A 22 -44.29 0.34 46.76
C VAL A 22 -43.09 1.29 46.64
N ALA A 23 -42.04 0.95 47.37
CA ALA A 23 -40.75 1.62 47.26
C ALA A 23 -40.10 1.25 45.92
N THR A 24 -40.08 2.15 44.94
CA THR A 24 -39.21 2.01 43.77
C THR A 24 -37.86 2.59 44.12
N GLY A 25 -37.06 1.76 44.81
CA GLY A 25 -35.65 2.01 45.07
C GLY A 25 -34.86 2.06 43.76
N TYR A 26 -33.88 2.95 43.80
CA TYR A 26 -32.81 3.17 42.84
C TYR A 26 -32.19 1.86 42.30
N LEU A 27 -32.37 1.59 41.01
CA LEU A 27 -31.50 0.70 40.23
C LEU A 27 -31.21 1.41 38.91
N MET A 28 -30.19 2.28 38.92
CA MET A 28 -29.36 2.47 37.73
C MET A 28 -28.49 1.22 37.60
N SER A 29 -29.07 0.15 37.06
CA SER A 29 -28.37 -1.05 36.65
C SER A 29 -28.20 -1.03 35.13
N ASP A 30 -26.95 -0.91 34.70
CA ASP A 30 -26.37 -1.49 33.49
C ASP A 30 -27.31 -1.71 32.31
N ASN A 31 -27.57 -0.65 31.55
CA ASN A 31 -28.10 -0.77 30.18
C ASN A 31 -27.08 -0.30 29.12
N ALA A 32 -25.79 -0.36 29.45
CA ALA A 32 -24.68 -0.17 28.52
C ALA A 32 -24.15 -1.50 27.91
N ALA A 33 -24.86 -2.61 28.10
CA ALA A 33 -24.48 -3.94 27.63
C ALA A 33 -25.43 -4.53 26.57
N ALA A 34 -26.29 -3.71 25.96
CA ALA A 34 -27.26 -4.14 24.94
C ALA A 34 -27.09 -3.38 23.62
N SER A 35 -25.90 -3.45 23.00
CA SER A 35 -25.71 -3.06 21.59
C SER A 35 -24.52 -3.71 20.89
N ALA A 36 -24.15 -4.93 21.27
CA ALA A 36 -23.18 -5.75 20.53
C ALA A 36 -23.74 -7.16 20.36
N ASP A 37 -24.85 -7.25 19.62
CA ASP A 37 -25.22 -8.52 19.00
C ASP A 37 -24.13 -8.83 17.97
N GLN A 38 -23.07 -9.52 18.40
CA GLN A 38 -22.07 -10.06 17.49
C GLN A 38 -22.85 -10.90 16.48
N ARG A 39 -22.90 -10.46 15.21
CA ARG A 39 -23.53 -11.20 14.10
C ARG A 39 -22.78 -12.51 13.90
N ARG A 40 -23.01 -13.47 14.79
CA ARG A 40 -22.42 -14.79 14.73
C ARG A 40 -23.13 -15.51 13.60
N LYS A 41 -22.36 -15.93 12.59
CA LYS A 41 -22.94 -16.63 11.45
C LYS A 41 -23.55 -17.97 11.91
N LEU A 42 -24.60 -18.39 11.20
CA LEU A 42 -25.45 -19.53 11.55
C LEU A 42 -24.68 -20.87 11.63
N TYR A 43 -23.77 -21.10 10.68
CA TYR A 43 -23.02 -22.36 10.59
C TYR A 43 -21.72 -22.32 11.38
N PRO A 44 -21.22 -23.48 11.86
CA PRO A 44 -19.92 -23.54 12.52
C PRO A 44 -18.81 -23.05 11.59
N PRO A 45 -17.73 -22.42 12.12
CA PRO A 45 -16.69 -21.85 11.27
C PRO A 45 -16.03 -22.83 10.30
N SER A 46 -15.93 -24.11 10.66
CA SER A 46 -15.37 -25.14 9.78
C SER A 46 -16.18 -25.37 8.50
N ALA A 47 -17.48 -25.04 8.49
CA ALA A 47 -18.32 -25.19 7.30
C ALA A 47 -18.04 -24.12 6.24
N ASP A 48 -17.53 -22.95 6.64
CA ASP A 48 -17.12 -21.88 5.73
C ASP A 48 -15.62 -21.90 5.40
N TYR A 49 -14.85 -22.84 5.97
CA TYR A 49 -13.41 -22.91 5.74
C TYR A 49 -13.09 -23.18 4.26
N PRO A 50 -12.25 -22.38 3.60
CA PRO A 50 -12.02 -22.50 2.16
C PRO A 50 -11.21 -23.75 1.81
N ASP A 51 -11.50 -24.36 0.65
CA ASP A 51 -10.67 -25.41 0.07
C ASP A 51 -9.45 -24.80 -0.63
N LEU A 52 -8.29 -24.89 0.04
CA LEU A 52 -7.03 -24.30 -0.42
C LEU A 52 -6.00 -25.35 -0.89
N ARG A 53 -6.42 -26.58 -1.15
CA ARG A 53 -5.50 -27.72 -1.46
C ARG A 53 -4.62 -27.51 -2.69
N LYS A 54 -5.02 -26.64 -3.62
CA LYS A 54 -4.31 -26.36 -4.88
C LYS A 54 -3.77 -24.93 -4.96
N HIS A 55 -3.69 -24.24 -3.82
CA HIS A 55 -3.36 -22.83 -3.77
C HIS A 55 -1.89 -22.61 -3.40
N ASN A 56 -1.26 -21.65 -4.07
CA ASN A 56 0.11 -21.21 -3.88
C ASN A 56 0.17 -19.68 -3.75
N ASN A 57 -0.34 -19.19 -2.62
CA ASN A 57 -0.22 -17.79 -2.21
C ASN A 57 0.09 -17.71 -0.70
N CYS A 58 0.58 -16.56 -0.21
CA CYS A 58 1.00 -16.41 1.18
C CYS A 58 -0.15 -16.66 2.17
N MET A 59 -1.35 -16.15 1.87
CA MET A 59 -2.57 -16.35 2.68
C MET A 59 -2.87 -17.83 2.86
N ALA A 60 -2.90 -18.61 1.76
CA ALA A 60 -3.16 -20.05 1.83
C ALA A 60 -2.08 -20.83 2.59
N SER A 61 -0.84 -20.34 2.58
CA SER A 61 0.26 -20.93 3.36
C SER A 61 0.12 -20.67 4.87
N ALA A 62 -0.54 -19.58 5.26
CA ALA A 62 -0.63 -19.11 6.64
C ALA A 62 -1.98 -19.43 7.31
N LEU A 63 -3.06 -19.57 6.53
CA LEU A 63 -4.39 -19.83 7.07
C LEU A 63 -4.48 -21.24 7.66
N THR A 64 -5.05 -21.34 8.86
CA THR A 64 -5.32 -22.61 9.53
C THR A 64 -6.78 -22.66 10.01
N PRO A 65 -7.37 -23.85 10.21
CA PRO A 65 -8.71 -23.97 10.78
C PRO A 65 -8.89 -23.23 12.11
N ALA A 66 -7.85 -23.22 12.95
CA ALA A 66 -7.87 -22.51 14.23
C ALA A 66 -7.90 -20.98 14.06
N ILE A 67 -7.05 -20.43 13.17
CA ILE A 67 -7.03 -18.99 12.87
C ILE A 67 -8.37 -18.57 12.26
N TYR A 68 -8.88 -19.33 11.29
CA TYR A 68 -10.15 -19.04 10.63
C TYR A 68 -11.31 -19.05 11.63
N ALA A 69 -11.42 -20.08 12.46
CA ALA A 69 -12.47 -20.18 13.47
C ALA A 69 -12.45 -19.03 14.48
N LYS A 70 -11.26 -18.53 14.83
CA LYS A 70 -11.08 -17.41 15.77
C LYS A 70 -11.41 -16.04 15.16
N LEU A 71 -11.16 -15.87 13.86
CA LEU A 71 -11.25 -14.57 13.20
C LEU A 71 -12.51 -14.38 12.34
N ARG A 72 -13.17 -15.45 11.89
CA ARG A 72 -14.31 -15.41 10.94
C ARG A 72 -15.44 -14.48 11.37
N ASP A 73 -15.81 -14.51 12.63
CA ASP A 73 -16.94 -13.72 13.15
C ASP A 73 -16.50 -12.33 13.67
N LYS A 74 -15.20 -11.98 13.55
CA LYS A 74 -14.71 -10.63 13.84
C LYS A 74 -14.99 -9.69 12.67
N ILE A 75 -15.29 -8.44 13.00
CA ILE A 75 -15.50 -7.36 12.05
C ILE A 75 -14.66 -6.15 12.45
N THR A 76 -14.23 -5.37 11.48
CA THR A 76 -13.64 -4.04 11.72
C THR A 76 -14.76 -3.04 12.07
N PRO A 77 -14.43 -1.84 12.58
CA PRO A 77 -15.42 -0.79 12.82
C PRO A 77 -16.27 -0.44 11.58
N ASN A 78 -15.71 -0.62 10.38
CA ASN A 78 -16.40 -0.36 9.10
C ASN A 78 -17.04 -1.62 8.48
N ASN A 79 -17.26 -2.67 9.28
CA ASN A 79 -17.90 -3.93 8.87
C ASN A 79 -17.13 -4.74 7.82
N TRP A 80 -15.79 -4.58 7.75
CA TRP A 80 -14.96 -5.46 6.94
C TRP A 80 -14.68 -6.77 7.67
N THR A 81 -14.67 -7.89 6.94
CA THR A 81 -14.60 -9.25 7.48
C THR A 81 -13.36 -10.01 7.00
N LEU A 82 -13.02 -11.10 7.71
CA LEU A 82 -11.94 -12.00 7.29
C LEU A 82 -12.17 -12.56 5.88
N ASP A 83 -13.40 -13.00 5.56
CA ASP A 83 -13.69 -13.60 4.26
C ASP A 83 -13.44 -12.61 3.12
N GLN A 84 -13.81 -11.35 3.31
CA GLN A 84 -13.53 -10.27 2.36
C GLN A 84 -12.02 -9.99 2.23
N CYS A 85 -11.25 -10.07 3.32
CA CYS A 85 -9.78 -9.98 3.25
C CYS A 85 -9.18 -11.06 2.34
N ILE A 86 -9.62 -12.32 2.49
CA ILE A 86 -8.99 -13.48 1.85
C ILE A 86 -9.58 -13.85 0.49
N GLN A 87 -10.74 -13.29 0.11
CA GLN A 87 -11.50 -13.67 -1.08
C GLN A 87 -10.65 -13.73 -2.35
N THR A 88 -9.82 -12.70 -2.58
CA THR A 88 -8.92 -12.68 -3.75
C THR A 88 -7.94 -13.85 -3.77
N GLY A 89 -7.45 -14.31 -2.61
CA GLY A 89 -6.58 -15.49 -2.53
C GLY A 89 -7.33 -16.80 -2.65
N VAL A 90 -8.60 -16.86 -2.27
CA VAL A 90 -9.45 -18.04 -2.47
C VAL A 90 -9.78 -18.20 -3.96
N ASP A 91 -10.13 -17.11 -4.64
CA ASP A 91 -10.52 -17.12 -6.06
C ASP A 91 -9.33 -17.29 -7.00
N ASN A 92 -8.12 -16.92 -6.55
CA ASN A 92 -6.90 -16.98 -7.34
C ASN A 92 -5.89 -17.98 -6.73
N PRO A 93 -5.88 -19.25 -7.18
CA PRO A 93 -5.01 -20.29 -6.61
C PRO A 93 -3.51 -20.04 -6.86
N GLY A 94 -3.16 -19.17 -7.79
CA GLY A 94 -1.78 -18.79 -8.04
C GLY A 94 -1.70 -17.71 -9.10
N HIS A 95 -0.48 -17.35 -9.49
CA HIS A 95 -0.23 -16.44 -10.59
C HIS A 95 0.90 -17.01 -11.48
N PRO A 96 0.83 -16.87 -12.82
CA PRO A 96 1.79 -17.51 -13.73
C PRO A 96 3.25 -17.13 -13.49
N PHE A 97 3.51 -15.95 -12.90
CA PHE A 97 4.85 -15.37 -12.82
C PHE A 97 5.41 -15.22 -11.40
N ILE A 98 4.57 -15.19 -10.36
CA ILE A 98 4.98 -14.85 -8.98
C ILE A 98 4.10 -15.55 -7.93
N LYS A 99 4.65 -15.82 -6.74
CA LYS A 99 3.83 -16.15 -5.56
C LYS A 99 3.13 -14.87 -5.09
N THR A 100 1.79 -14.87 -5.08
CA THR A 100 0.98 -13.72 -4.66
C THR A 100 0.74 -13.71 -3.15
N VAL A 101 0.27 -12.57 -2.62
CA VAL A 101 -0.10 -12.46 -1.21
C VAL A 101 -1.38 -13.23 -0.90
N GLY A 102 -2.43 -13.06 -1.72
CA GLY A 102 -3.71 -13.76 -1.53
C GLY A 102 -4.64 -13.14 -0.48
N MET A 103 -4.37 -11.91 -0.01
CA MET A 103 -5.31 -11.17 0.82
C MET A 103 -5.07 -9.65 0.73
N VAL A 104 -6.10 -8.88 1.08
CA VAL A 104 -6.11 -7.41 1.10
C VAL A 104 -6.70 -6.88 2.41
N ALA A 105 -6.36 -5.65 2.78
CA ALA A 105 -7.01 -4.91 3.85
C ALA A 105 -8.15 -4.03 3.28
N GLY A 106 -9.27 -3.97 3.99
CA GLY A 106 -10.40 -3.10 3.64
C GLY A 106 -10.32 -1.72 4.29
N ASP A 107 -9.61 -1.61 5.41
CA ASP A 107 -9.44 -0.41 6.22
C ASP A 107 -8.14 -0.52 7.06
N GLU A 108 -7.78 0.54 7.80
CA GLU A 108 -6.55 0.56 8.62
C GLU A 108 -6.61 -0.51 9.73
N GLU A 109 -7.78 -0.67 10.34
CA GLU A 109 -8.05 -1.58 11.46
C GLU A 109 -7.96 -3.06 11.06
N SER A 110 -8.14 -3.39 9.77
CA SER A 110 -7.98 -4.75 9.26
C SER A 110 -6.65 -5.38 9.69
N TYR A 111 -5.56 -4.59 9.70
CA TYR A 111 -4.23 -5.06 10.09
C TYR A 111 -4.08 -5.35 11.59
N GLU A 112 -5.00 -4.89 12.43
CA GLU A 112 -5.04 -5.16 13.87
C GLU A 112 -6.06 -6.25 14.19
N VAL A 113 -7.30 -6.10 13.72
CA VAL A 113 -8.41 -7.04 13.98
C VAL A 113 -8.06 -8.45 13.51
N PHE A 114 -7.40 -8.55 12.35
CA PHE A 114 -7.00 -9.80 11.72
C PHE A 114 -5.48 -10.04 11.77
N ALA A 115 -4.77 -9.43 12.74
CA ALA A 115 -3.31 -9.55 12.88
C ALA A 115 -2.81 -11.01 12.89
N GLU A 116 -3.57 -11.94 13.46
CA GLU A 116 -3.17 -13.35 13.54
C GLU A 116 -3.00 -14.04 12.18
N ILE A 117 -3.63 -13.54 11.12
CA ILE A 117 -3.36 -13.97 9.73
C ILE A 117 -2.47 -12.99 8.99
N PHE A 118 -2.60 -11.68 9.21
CA PHE A 118 -1.76 -10.69 8.51
C PHE A 118 -0.29 -10.82 8.91
N ASP A 119 0.05 -10.95 10.19
CA ASP A 119 1.43 -11.00 10.66
C ASP A 119 2.26 -12.15 10.05
N PRO A 120 1.80 -13.42 10.02
CA PRO A 120 2.54 -14.49 9.34
C PRO A 120 2.63 -14.28 7.82
N VAL A 121 1.60 -13.70 7.18
CA VAL A 121 1.62 -13.37 5.75
C VAL A 121 2.62 -12.27 5.45
N ILE A 122 2.68 -11.23 6.28
CA ILE A 122 3.65 -10.13 6.20
C ILE A 122 5.06 -10.69 6.35
N LYS A 123 5.28 -11.58 7.33
CA LYS A 123 6.57 -12.22 7.57
C LYS A 123 7.04 -13.08 6.39
N ASP A 124 6.18 -13.89 5.79
CA ASP A 124 6.50 -14.66 4.58
C ASP A 124 6.82 -13.70 3.42
N ARG A 125 5.94 -12.72 3.17
CA ARG A 125 6.06 -11.84 2.01
C ARG A 125 7.27 -10.91 2.07
N HIS A 126 7.63 -10.44 3.26
CA HIS A 126 8.76 -9.55 3.51
C HIS A 126 9.93 -10.28 4.15
N ASN A 127 10.06 -11.57 3.82
CA ASN A 127 11.30 -12.32 3.98
C ASN A 127 11.88 -12.25 5.40
N GLY A 128 11.03 -12.51 6.39
CA GLY A 128 11.41 -12.61 7.80
C GLY A 128 11.11 -11.39 8.65
N TYR A 129 10.69 -10.25 8.08
CA TYR A 129 10.23 -9.10 8.87
C TYR A 129 9.01 -9.50 9.72
N ASP A 130 9.17 -9.50 11.04
CA ASP A 130 8.12 -9.90 11.97
C ASP A 130 7.48 -8.67 12.62
N PRO A 131 6.27 -8.24 12.20
CA PRO A 131 5.64 -7.02 12.69
C PRO A 131 5.28 -7.06 14.19
N ARG A 132 5.41 -8.23 14.83
CA ARG A 132 5.18 -8.41 16.27
C ARG A 132 6.39 -8.04 17.11
N THR A 133 7.59 -8.07 16.52
CA THR A 133 8.86 -7.87 17.25
C THR A 133 9.76 -6.83 16.62
N MET A 134 9.46 -6.38 15.41
CA MET A 134 10.26 -5.41 14.64
C MET A 134 9.50 -4.11 14.44
N LYS A 135 10.27 -3.05 14.19
CA LYS A 135 9.78 -1.71 13.84
C LYS A 135 10.31 -1.31 12.47
N HIS A 136 9.55 -0.49 11.76
CA HIS A 136 9.90 -0.07 10.42
C HIS A 136 10.57 1.31 10.41
N PRO A 137 11.78 1.45 9.85
CA PRO A 137 12.39 2.77 9.66
C PRO A 137 11.84 3.47 8.41
N THR A 138 11.46 4.75 8.55
CA THR A 138 11.15 5.64 7.43
C THR A 138 12.26 6.68 7.29
N ASP A 139 12.80 6.84 6.08
CA ASP A 139 13.86 7.82 5.80
C ASP A 139 13.72 8.38 4.39
N LEU A 140 13.21 9.61 4.28
CA LEU A 140 13.04 10.35 3.03
C LEU A 140 14.09 11.47 2.89
N ASP A 141 15.30 11.28 3.43
CA ASP A 141 16.43 12.18 3.22
C ASP A 141 17.24 11.79 1.96
N ALA A 142 16.85 12.35 0.82
CA ALA A 142 17.51 12.10 -0.46
C ALA A 142 19.00 12.51 -0.51
N SER A 143 19.47 13.35 0.42
CA SER A 143 20.88 13.76 0.46
C SER A 143 21.83 12.60 0.77
N LYS A 144 21.32 11.55 1.41
CA LYS A 144 22.05 10.32 1.77
C LYS A 144 22.30 9.38 0.58
N ILE A 145 21.72 9.66 -0.59
CA ILE A 145 21.98 8.87 -1.79
C ILE A 145 23.38 9.17 -2.33
N HIS A 146 24.20 8.12 -2.37
CA HIS A 146 25.54 8.12 -2.92
C HIS A 146 25.54 7.42 -4.28
N SER A 147 26.32 7.95 -5.22
CA SER A 147 26.15 7.59 -6.63
C SER A 147 24.70 7.86 -7.07
N GLY A 148 24.19 7.19 -8.11
CA GLY A 148 22.80 7.33 -8.55
C GLY A 148 22.62 8.01 -9.90
N VAL A 149 23.71 8.13 -10.67
CA VAL A 149 23.65 8.36 -12.12
C VAL A 149 24.18 7.11 -12.79
N PHE A 150 23.31 6.38 -13.48
CA PHE A 150 23.66 5.16 -14.22
C PHE A 150 24.23 5.48 -15.60
N ASP A 151 24.80 4.45 -16.23
CA ASP A 151 25.24 4.51 -17.63
C ASP A 151 24.02 4.49 -18.58
N ASP A 152 23.76 5.61 -19.23
CA ASP A 152 22.63 5.82 -20.15
C ASP A 152 22.70 4.94 -21.41
N HIS A 153 23.85 4.28 -21.69
CA HIS A 153 23.91 3.26 -22.74
C HIS A 153 23.05 2.04 -22.40
N TYR A 154 22.92 1.72 -21.11
CA TYR A 154 22.19 0.56 -20.62
C TYR A 154 20.85 0.95 -20.01
N VAL A 155 20.79 2.06 -19.24
CA VAL A 155 19.57 2.50 -18.54
C VAL A 155 18.78 3.50 -19.38
N LEU A 156 17.56 3.11 -19.75
CA LEU A 156 16.66 3.90 -20.61
C LEU A 156 15.79 4.88 -19.83
N SER A 157 15.42 4.52 -18.61
CA SER A 157 14.59 5.35 -17.72
C SER A 157 14.70 4.91 -16.27
N SER A 158 14.51 5.85 -15.37
CA SER A 158 14.54 5.66 -13.91
C SER A 158 13.21 6.08 -13.31
N ARG A 159 12.70 5.30 -12.34
CA ARG A 159 11.41 5.55 -11.70
C ARG A 159 11.41 5.13 -10.24
N VAL A 160 10.83 5.99 -9.39
CA VAL A 160 10.52 5.69 -7.99
C VAL A 160 9.02 5.87 -7.78
N ARG A 161 8.35 4.89 -7.20
CA ARG A 161 6.93 4.97 -6.84
C ARG A 161 6.68 4.54 -5.40
N THR A 162 5.64 5.06 -4.78
CA THR A 162 5.06 4.55 -3.52
C THR A 162 3.53 4.69 -3.56
N GLY A 163 2.85 4.24 -2.51
CA GLY A 163 1.46 4.59 -2.24
C GLY A 163 1.28 5.32 -0.91
N ARG A 164 0.19 6.07 -0.78
CA ARG A 164 -0.27 6.62 0.50
C ARG A 164 -1.78 6.46 0.63
N SER A 165 -2.22 6.14 1.85
CA SER A 165 -3.64 6.02 2.22
C SER A 165 -4.00 7.14 3.18
N ILE A 166 -5.07 7.87 2.88
CA ILE A 166 -5.67 8.88 3.77
C ILE A 166 -6.41 8.18 4.93
N ARG A 167 -6.02 8.49 6.18
CA ARG A 167 -6.61 7.94 7.40
C ARG A 167 -8.08 8.33 7.56
N GLY A 168 -8.88 7.41 8.10
CA GLY A 168 -10.30 7.59 8.33
C GLY A 168 -11.20 7.29 7.13
N LEU A 169 -10.63 6.92 5.98
CA LEU A 169 -11.37 6.49 4.79
C LEU A 169 -11.03 5.03 4.50
N SER A 170 -12.03 4.19 4.22
CA SER A 170 -11.79 2.78 3.89
C SER A 170 -10.96 2.64 2.60
N LEU A 171 -10.13 1.60 2.53
CA LEU A 171 -9.27 1.29 1.38
C LEU A 171 -10.11 0.84 0.15
N PRO A 172 -9.53 0.84 -1.07
CA PRO A 172 -10.25 0.52 -2.30
C PRO A 172 -11.14 -0.74 -2.29
N PRO A 173 -10.77 -1.86 -1.64
CA PRO A 173 -11.63 -3.04 -1.55
C PRO A 173 -12.98 -2.76 -0.91
N ALA A 174 -13.02 -1.91 0.13
CA ALA A 174 -14.19 -1.69 0.98
C ALA A 174 -14.88 -0.33 0.76
N CYS A 175 -14.16 0.68 0.25
CA CYS A 175 -14.69 2.05 0.15
C CYS A 175 -16.04 2.14 -0.58
N SER A 176 -16.94 2.93 0.00
CA SER A 176 -18.13 3.43 -0.66
C SER A 176 -17.80 4.46 -1.75
N ARG A 177 -18.77 4.78 -2.61
CA ARG A 177 -18.60 5.87 -3.60
C ARG A 177 -18.31 7.21 -2.93
N SER A 178 -18.93 7.50 -1.79
CA SER A 178 -18.70 8.75 -1.03
C SER A 178 -17.28 8.82 -0.45
N GLU A 179 -16.77 7.75 0.16
CA GLU A 179 -15.39 7.73 0.68
C GLU A 179 -14.38 7.89 -0.46
N ARG A 180 -14.60 7.22 -1.59
CA ARG A 180 -13.73 7.32 -2.76
C ARG A 180 -13.69 8.74 -3.33
N ARG A 181 -14.85 9.39 -3.47
CA ARG A 181 -14.95 10.80 -3.87
C ARG A 181 -14.30 11.74 -2.86
N GLU A 182 -14.34 11.40 -1.57
CA GLU A 182 -13.65 12.18 -0.55
C GLU A 182 -12.12 12.04 -0.67
N VAL A 183 -11.60 10.83 -0.92
CA VAL A 183 -10.18 10.64 -1.24
C VAL A 183 -9.75 11.49 -2.44
N GLU A 184 -10.54 11.49 -3.51
CA GLU A 184 -10.30 12.32 -4.70
C GLU A 184 -10.28 13.81 -4.33
N ARG A 185 -11.32 14.29 -3.64
CA ARG A 185 -11.46 15.70 -3.24
C ARG A 185 -10.27 16.17 -2.39
N VAL A 186 -9.92 15.42 -1.34
CA VAL A 186 -8.81 15.76 -0.44
C VAL A 186 -7.50 15.79 -1.20
N THR A 187 -7.24 14.76 -2.01
CA THR A 187 -6.00 14.66 -2.79
C THR A 187 -5.90 15.80 -3.79
N VAL A 188 -6.91 16.01 -4.64
CA VAL A 188 -6.90 17.07 -5.67
C VAL A 188 -6.72 18.46 -5.05
N GLN A 189 -7.38 18.74 -3.93
CA GLN A 189 -7.22 20.02 -3.21
C GLN A 189 -5.81 20.23 -2.65
N ALA A 190 -5.15 19.18 -2.17
CA ALA A 190 -3.76 19.25 -1.76
C ALA A 190 -2.85 19.48 -2.99
N LEU A 191 -3.07 18.77 -4.08
CA LEU A 191 -2.24 18.88 -5.29
C LEU A 191 -2.33 20.24 -5.97
N ALA A 192 -3.46 20.93 -5.88
CA ALA A 192 -3.59 22.33 -6.34
C ALA A 192 -2.68 23.32 -5.58
N GLY A 193 -2.22 22.95 -4.39
CA GLY A 193 -1.27 23.71 -3.59
C GLY A 193 0.19 23.59 -4.07
N LEU A 194 0.53 22.60 -4.89
CA LEU A 194 1.90 22.41 -5.38
C LEU A 194 2.33 23.55 -6.31
N LYS A 195 3.58 24.01 -6.15
CA LYS A 195 4.18 25.15 -6.87
C LYS A 195 5.49 24.76 -7.56
N GLY A 196 6.00 25.64 -8.41
CA GLY A 196 7.29 25.46 -9.09
C GLY A 196 7.27 24.27 -10.05
N ASP A 197 8.35 23.48 -10.04
CA ASP A 197 8.51 22.27 -10.84
C ASP A 197 7.51 21.15 -10.48
N LEU A 198 6.86 21.25 -9.32
CA LEU A 198 5.82 20.34 -8.88
C LEU A 198 4.40 20.84 -9.21
N SER A 199 4.25 22.02 -9.83
CA SER A 199 2.92 22.48 -10.27
C SER A 199 2.42 21.63 -11.44
N GLY A 200 1.12 21.36 -11.47
CA GLY A 200 0.53 20.41 -12.40
C GLY A 200 -0.98 20.48 -12.49
N ARG A 201 -1.55 19.55 -13.25
CA ARG A 201 -3.00 19.48 -13.52
C ARG A 201 -3.54 18.09 -13.19
N TYR A 202 -4.76 18.09 -12.63
CA TYR A 202 -5.56 16.88 -12.45
C TYR A 202 -6.46 16.63 -13.66
N TYR A 203 -6.60 15.36 -14.02
CA TYR A 203 -7.45 14.87 -15.08
C TYR A 203 -8.32 13.74 -14.51
N SER A 204 -9.62 14.00 -14.37
CA SER A 204 -10.59 12.98 -13.99
C SER A 204 -10.79 12.02 -15.15
N LEU A 205 -10.77 10.71 -14.90
CA LEU A 205 -11.06 9.70 -15.93
C LEU A 205 -12.50 9.78 -16.45
N THR A 206 -13.42 10.37 -15.69
CA THR A 206 -14.83 10.50 -16.10
C THR A 206 -15.01 11.61 -17.15
N GLU A 207 -14.12 12.60 -17.15
CA GLU A 207 -14.19 13.80 -18.01
C GLU A 207 -13.08 13.80 -19.08
N MET A 208 -12.23 12.78 -19.09
CA MET A 208 -11.11 12.66 -20.03
C MET A 208 -11.63 12.30 -21.42
N THR A 209 -11.16 13.01 -22.44
CA THR A 209 -11.45 12.64 -23.83
C THR A 209 -10.68 11.37 -24.23
N GLU A 210 -11.18 10.62 -25.21
CA GLU A 210 -10.49 9.41 -25.72
C GLU A 210 -9.08 9.74 -26.22
N GLU A 211 -8.88 10.91 -26.84
CA GLU A 211 -7.58 11.38 -27.32
C GLU A 211 -6.59 11.65 -26.17
N GLU A 212 -7.04 12.31 -25.10
CA GLU A 212 -6.22 12.54 -23.91
C GLU A 212 -5.88 11.22 -23.20
N GLN A 213 -6.87 10.32 -23.11
CA GLN A 213 -6.70 9.00 -22.52
C GLN A 213 -5.66 8.19 -23.28
N GLN A 214 -5.82 8.07 -24.61
CA GLN A 214 -4.90 7.33 -25.45
C GLN A 214 -3.50 7.92 -25.40
N ARG A 215 -3.36 9.25 -25.43
CA ARG A 215 -2.07 9.92 -25.29
C ARG A 215 -1.37 9.56 -23.97
N LEU A 216 -2.10 9.57 -22.85
CA LEU A 216 -1.51 9.23 -21.54
C LEU A 216 -1.18 7.74 -21.42
N ILE A 217 -1.92 6.86 -22.11
CA ILE A 217 -1.59 5.43 -22.21
C ILE A 217 -0.30 5.24 -23.02
N ASP A 218 -0.21 5.86 -24.20
CA ASP A 218 0.95 5.75 -25.09
C ASP A 218 2.23 6.30 -24.46
N GLU A 219 2.11 7.34 -23.63
CA GLU A 219 3.20 7.92 -22.85
C GLU A 219 3.55 7.11 -21.57
N HIS A 220 2.82 6.02 -21.29
CA HIS A 220 2.94 5.17 -20.10
C HIS A 220 2.67 5.88 -18.77
N PHE A 221 1.79 6.89 -18.79
CA PHE A 221 1.40 7.65 -17.62
C PHE A 221 0.06 7.21 -17.03
N LEU A 222 -0.88 6.77 -17.86
CA LEU A 222 -2.19 6.31 -17.40
C LEU A 222 -2.17 4.87 -16.92
N PHE A 223 -3.09 4.58 -16.01
CA PHE A 223 -3.46 3.24 -15.61
C PHE A 223 -4.81 2.88 -16.27
N ASP A 224 -4.93 1.63 -16.70
CA ASP A 224 -6.16 1.13 -17.31
C ASP A 224 -7.16 0.64 -16.26
N LYS A 225 -8.38 0.37 -16.71
CA LYS A 225 -9.37 -0.32 -15.88
C LYS A 225 -8.74 -1.63 -15.37
N PRO A 226 -8.78 -1.91 -14.05
CA PRO A 226 -8.24 -3.15 -13.51
C PRO A 226 -8.90 -4.37 -14.14
N VAL A 227 -8.15 -5.12 -14.95
CA VAL A 227 -8.57 -6.40 -15.55
C VAL A 227 -7.98 -7.61 -14.84
N SER A 228 -6.94 -7.40 -14.02
CA SER A 228 -6.31 -8.47 -13.26
C SER A 228 -7.32 -9.11 -12.30
N PRO A 229 -7.46 -10.45 -12.30
CA PRO A 229 -8.40 -11.13 -11.42
C PRO A 229 -8.06 -10.94 -9.93
N LEU A 230 -6.80 -10.59 -9.61
CA LEU A 230 -6.39 -10.25 -8.24
C LEU A 230 -7.05 -8.95 -7.73
N LEU A 231 -7.24 -7.97 -8.63
CA LEU A 231 -7.84 -6.66 -8.32
C LEU A 231 -9.38 -6.72 -8.42
N THR A 232 -9.91 -7.43 -9.39
CA THR A 232 -11.37 -7.55 -9.54
C THR A 232 -11.98 -8.42 -8.45
N ALA A 233 -11.36 -9.55 -8.08
CA ALA A 233 -11.82 -10.41 -6.98
C ALA A 233 -11.65 -9.77 -5.58
N SER A 234 -10.82 -8.75 -5.45
CA SER A 234 -10.72 -7.92 -4.23
C SER A 234 -11.67 -6.72 -4.23
N GLY A 235 -12.56 -6.60 -5.24
CA GLY A 235 -13.55 -5.53 -5.28
C GLY A 235 -12.99 -4.14 -5.62
N MET A 236 -11.76 -4.04 -6.13
CA MET A 236 -11.07 -2.76 -6.37
C MET A 236 -11.51 -2.08 -7.67
N ALA A 237 -12.21 -2.81 -8.56
CA ALA A 237 -12.72 -2.29 -9.84
C ALA A 237 -14.17 -1.72 -9.76
N ARG A 238 -14.77 -1.66 -8.57
CA ARG A 238 -16.16 -1.19 -8.40
C ARG A 238 -16.32 0.27 -8.82
N ASP A 239 -17.48 0.54 -9.43
CA ASP A 239 -17.94 1.86 -9.89
C ASP A 239 -16.99 2.56 -10.89
N TRP A 240 -16.12 1.83 -11.59
CA TRP A 240 -15.17 2.43 -12.52
C TRP A 240 -15.87 3.23 -13.65
N PRO A 241 -15.40 4.45 -14.01
CA PRO A 241 -14.21 5.16 -13.51
C PRO A 241 -14.49 6.21 -12.41
N ASP A 242 -15.61 6.14 -11.69
CA ASP A 242 -16.03 7.15 -10.69
C ASP A 242 -14.91 7.46 -9.67
N ALA A 243 -14.60 8.75 -9.53
CA ALA A 243 -13.59 9.31 -8.63
C ALA A 243 -12.16 8.79 -8.85
N ARG A 244 -11.82 8.34 -10.08
CA ARG A 244 -10.46 8.00 -10.46
C ARG A 244 -9.89 9.06 -11.39
N GLY A 245 -8.60 9.26 -11.29
CA GLY A 245 -7.91 10.20 -12.15
C GLY A 245 -6.41 10.17 -11.97
N ILE A 246 -5.77 11.00 -12.78
CA ILE A 246 -4.33 11.19 -12.78
C ILE A 246 -4.05 12.67 -12.61
N TRP A 247 -3.09 12.97 -11.75
CA TRP A 247 -2.44 14.26 -11.71
C TRP A 247 -1.00 14.09 -12.18
N HIS A 248 -0.48 15.07 -12.91
CA HIS A 248 0.95 15.15 -13.18
C HIS A 248 1.43 16.60 -13.23
N ASN A 249 2.70 16.81 -12.90
CA ASN A 249 3.34 18.11 -13.10
C ASN A 249 3.47 18.46 -14.59
N ASN A 250 3.76 19.72 -14.90
CA ASN A 250 3.83 20.20 -16.29
C ASN A 250 4.86 19.43 -17.13
N ASP A 251 5.98 19.03 -16.52
CA ASP A 251 7.07 18.30 -17.20
C ASP A 251 6.86 16.78 -17.24
N LYS A 252 5.75 16.26 -16.69
CA LYS A 252 5.41 14.83 -16.60
C LYS A 252 6.52 13.97 -15.95
N THR A 253 7.21 14.55 -14.96
CA THR A 253 8.27 13.90 -14.18
C THR A 253 7.85 13.55 -12.76
N PHE A 254 6.70 14.04 -12.31
CA PHE A 254 6.05 13.72 -11.04
C PHE A 254 4.56 13.50 -11.28
N LEU A 255 4.06 12.31 -10.97
CA LEU A 255 2.70 11.85 -11.26
C LEU A 255 2.05 11.27 -10.01
N ILE A 256 0.74 11.42 -9.90
CA ILE A 256 -0.06 10.84 -8.83
C ILE A 256 -1.31 10.22 -9.44
N TRP A 257 -1.44 8.90 -9.30
CA TRP A 257 -2.68 8.20 -9.60
C TRP A 257 -3.58 8.24 -8.37
N ILE A 258 -4.87 8.47 -8.59
CA ILE A 258 -5.87 8.62 -7.53
C ILE A 258 -6.91 7.49 -7.68
N ASN A 259 -7.14 6.76 -6.58
CA ASN A 259 -8.16 5.71 -6.46
C ASN A 259 -8.06 4.52 -7.42
N GLU A 260 -6.86 4.17 -7.87
CA GLU A 260 -6.62 2.94 -8.62
C GLU A 260 -6.51 1.75 -7.65
N GLU A 261 -5.30 1.25 -7.38
CA GLU A 261 -5.07 0.12 -6.47
C GLU A 261 -4.87 0.53 -5.00
N ASP A 262 -4.65 1.82 -4.76
CA ASP A 262 -4.54 2.45 -3.44
C ASP A 262 -5.17 3.86 -3.54
N HIS A 263 -5.38 4.56 -2.41
CA HIS A 263 -5.90 5.94 -2.44
C HIS A 263 -5.05 6.84 -3.33
N THR A 264 -3.72 6.77 -3.18
CA THR A 264 -2.78 7.44 -4.07
C THR A 264 -1.61 6.54 -4.42
N ARG A 265 -1.11 6.65 -5.67
CA ARG A 265 0.21 6.19 -6.07
C ARG A 265 1.06 7.36 -6.53
N VAL A 266 2.06 7.71 -5.73
CA VAL A 266 2.96 8.83 -5.99
C VAL A 266 4.19 8.32 -6.74
N ILE A 267 4.50 8.96 -7.86
CA ILE A 267 5.49 8.50 -8.83
C ILE A 267 6.40 9.67 -9.21
N SER A 268 7.71 9.45 -9.14
CA SER A 268 8.71 10.29 -9.78
C SER A 268 9.41 9.47 -10.85
N MET A 269 9.56 10.01 -12.06
CA MET A 269 10.24 9.30 -13.15
C MET A 269 10.87 10.26 -14.15
N GLU A 270 11.86 9.77 -14.88
CA GLU A 270 12.45 10.46 -16.04
C GLU A 270 13.15 9.47 -16.97
N LYS A 271 13.44 9.91 -18.20
CA LYS A 271 14.31 9.18 -19.13
C LYS A 271 15.77 9.27 -18.66
N GLY A 272 16.56 8.24 -18.99
CA GLY A 272 17.95 8.10 -18.57
C GLY A 272 18.12 7.58 -17.14
N GLY A 273 19.37 7.63 -16.67
CA GLY A 273 19.87 6.93 -15.49
C GLY A 273 20.01 7.76 -14.22
N ASN A 274 19.53 9.00 -14.17
CA ASN A 274 19.71 9.87 -12.99
C ASN A 274 18.70 9.57 -11.86
N MET A 275 18.81 8.37 -11.27
CA MET A 275 18.02 7.91 -10.14
C MET A 275 18.09 8.86 -8.93
N LYS A 276 19.25 9.50 -8.70
CA LYS A 276 19.40 10.46 -7.60
C LYS A 276 18.44 11.64 -7.75
N ARG A 277 18.40 12.28 -8.93
CA ARG A 277 17.47 13.39 -9.21
C ARG A 277 16.00 12.94 -9.15
N VAL A 278 15.70 11.74 -9.65
CA VAL A 278 14.36 11.14 -9.52
C VAL A 278 13.95 11.03 -8.05
N PHE A 279 14.85 10.55 -7.19
CA PHE A 279 14.58 10.36 -5.78
C PHE A 279 14.52 11.69 -5.00
N GLU A 280 15.36 12.67 -5.33
CA GLU A 280 15.29 14.02 -4.76
C GLU A 280 13.93 14.68 -5.03
N ARG A 281 13.45 14.59 -6.28
CA ARG A 281 12.10 15.07 -6.66
C ARG A 281 11.01 14.28 -5.96
N PHE A 282 11.16 12.96 -5.86
CA PHE A 282 10.23 12.08 -5.15
C PHE A 282 10.06 12.48 -3.69
N CYS A 283 11.16 12.59 -2.93
CA CYS A 283 11.12 12.96 -1.52
C CYS A 283 10.58 14.37 -1.30
N ARG A 284 10.98 15.34 -2.13
CA ARG A 284 10.47 16.72 -2.06
C ARG A 284 8.96 16.77 -2.31
N GLY A 285 8.51 16.15 -3.40
CA GLY A 285 7.10 16.11 -3.76
C GLY A 285 6.25 15.41 -2.71
N LEU A 286 6.69 14.26 -2.21
CA LEU A 286 5.96 13.48 -1.22
C LEU A 286 5.80 14.23 0.11
N LYS A 287 6.87 14.86 0.62
CA LYS A 287 6.81 15.71 1.83
C LYS A 287 5.86 16.90 1.65
N GLN A 288 5.87 17.53 0.46
CA GLN A 288 4.99 18.66 0.20
C GLN A 288 3.52 18.23 0.10
N VAL A 289 3.23 17.09 -0.53
CA VAL A 289 1.87 16.53 -0.59
C VAL A 289 1.37 16.20 0.81
N GLU A 290 2.20 15.55 1.63
CA GLU A 290 1.87 15.24 3.03
C GLU A 290 1.54 16.50 3.83
N HIS A 291 2.40 17.51 3.75
CA HIS A 291 2.19 18.79 4.41
C HIS A 291 0.85 19.45 4.01
N LEU A 292 0.53 19.49 2.71
CA LEU A 292 -0.71 20.11 2.20
C LEU A 292 -1.98 19.31 2.57
N ILE A 293 -1.86 18.00 2.78
CA ILE A 293 -2.94 17.14 3.31
C ILE A 293 -3.14 17.41 4.81
N GLN A 294 -2.05 17.51 5.57
CA GLN A 294 -2.06 17.82 7.01
C GLN A 294 -2.60 19.21 7.33
N GLU A 295 -2.28 20.23 6.52
CA GLU A 295 -2.85 21.58 6.64
C GLU A 295 -4.38 21.60 6.59
N ARG A 296 -4.99 20.56 5.98
CA ARG A 296 -6.45 20.40 5.86
C ARG A 296 -7.04 19.45 6.90
N GLY A 297 -6.25 19.04 7.89
CA GLY A 297 -6.69 18.18 9.00
C GLY A 297 -6.73 16.68 8.68
N TRP A 298 -6.08 16.24 7.59
CA TRP A 298 -6.00 14.82 7.22
C TRP A 298 -4.61 14.26 7.52
N GLU A 299 -4.54 12.96 7.76
CA GLU A 299 -3.29 12.25 7.98
C GLU A 299 -3.14 11.08 7.00
N PHE A 300 -1.91 10.60 6.82
CA PHE A 300 -1.69 9.30 6.20
C PHE A 300 -1.81 8.17 7.23
N MET A 301 -2.34 7.04 6.80
CA MET A 301 -2.32 5.81 7.58
C MET A 301 -0.87 5.33 7.76
N TRP A 302 -0.36 5.42 8.97
CA TRP A 302 0.99 5.02 9.33
C TRP A 302 1.05 4.54 10.77
N ASN A 303 1.84 3.49 11.04
CA ASN A 303 2.22 3.10 12.38
C ASN A 303 3.65 2.55 12.44
N GLU A 304 4.23 2.51 13.63
CA GLU A 304 5.65 2.18 13.82
C GLU A 304 6.03 0.74 13.42
N ARG A 305 5.09 -0.22 13.52
CA ARG A 305 5.35 -1.63 13.21
C ARG A 305 5.21 -1.97 11.72
N LEU A 306 4.34 -1.26 10.98
CA LEU A 306 4.05 -1.55 9.57
C LEU A 306 4.49 -0.43 8.62
N GLY A 307 4.94 0.71 9.12
CA GLY A 307 5.17 1.90 8.30
C GLY A 307 3.86 2.44 7.71
N TYR A 308 3.92 2.88 6.44
CA TYR A 308 2.74 3.31 5.73
C TYR A 308 1.83 2.13 5.38
N ILE A 309 0.54 2.29 5.66
CA ILE A 309 -0.49 1.29 5.40
C ILE A 309 -1.04 1.48 3.99
N LEU A 310 -1.11 0.37 3.25
CA LEU A 310 -1.68 0.27 1.92
C LEU A 310 -2.56 -0.98 1.84
N THR A 311 -3.30 -1.11 0.74
CA THR A 311 -4.30 -2.17 0.54
C THR A 311 -3.70 -3.57 0.57
N CYS A 312 -2.58 -3.75 -0.13
CA CYS A 312 -1.92 -5.04 -0.25
C CYS A 312 -0.79 -5.14 0.79
N PRO A 313 -0.72 -6.23 1.60
CA PRO A 313 0.38 -6.45 2.53
C PRO A 313 1.77 -6.38 1.90
N SER A 314 1.91 -6.70 0.60
CA SER A 314 3.20 -6.61 -0.10
C SER A 314 3.74 -5.19 -0.29
N ASN A 315 2.91 -4.16 -0.06
CA ASN A 315 3.25 -2.75 -0.19
C ASN A 315 3.34 -2.02 1.15
N LEU A 316 3.30 -2.72 2.29
CA LEU A 316 3.55 -2.11 3.59
C LEU A 316 4.97 -1.53 3.71
N GLY A 317 5.18 -0.72 4.73
CA GLY A 317 6.46 -0.12 5.07
C GLY A 317 6.66 1.15 4.30
N THR A 318 7.60 1.11 3.36
CA THR A 318 7.89 2.22 2.46
C THR A 318 6.86 2.33 1.33
N GLY A 319 6.17 1.23 1.00
CA GLY A 319 5.44 1.07 -0.27
C GLY A 319 6.30 1.26 -1.52
N LEU A 320 7.62 1.38 -1.35
CA LEU A 320 8.51 1.92 -2.35
C LEU A 320 8.88 0.86 -3.38
N ARG A 321 8.86 1.28 -4.64
CA ARG A 321 9.47 0.55 -5.74
C ARG A 321 10.29 1.52 -6.58
N ALA A 322 11.59 1.52 -6.34
CA ALA A 322 12.59 2.15 -7.18
C ALA A 322 13.07 1.15 -8.23
N GLY A 323 13.19 1.58 -9.47
CA GLY A 323 13.62 0.72 -10.55
C GLY A 323 14.00 1.45 -11.82
N VAL A 324 14.54 0.68 -12.75
CA VAL A 324 15.01 1.15 -14.04
C VAL A 324 14.51 0.25 -15.16
N HIS A 325 14.37 0.83 -16.34
CA HIS A 325 14.42 0.05 -17.58
C HIS A 325 15.88 -0.08 -18.00
N VAL A 326 16.41 -1.29 -17.98
CA VAL A 326 17.81 -1.58 -18.30
C VAL A 326 17.92 -2.64 -19.39
N ARG A 327 18.83 -2.41 -20.34
CA ARG A 327 19.16 -3.33 -21.42
C ARG A 327 20.25 -4.31 -20.99
N LEU A 328 19.98 -5.61 -21.04
CA LEU A 328 20.89 -6.67 -20.59
C LEU A 328 20.91 -7.86 -21.58
N PRO A 329 21.32 -7.66 -22.85
CA PRO A 329 21.22 -8.67 -23.91
C PRO A 329 22.06 -9.94 -23.71
N LYS A 330 23.16 -9.85 -22.95
CA LYS A 330 24.01 -11.00 -22.62
C LYS A 330 23.63 -11.60 -21.27
N LEU A 331 23.54 -10.78 -20.23
CA LEU A 331 23.27 -11.23 -18.87
C LEU A 331 21.90 -11.92 -18.76
N SER A 332 20.90 -11.46 -19.50
CA SER A 332 19.56 -12.09 -19.48
C SER A 332 19.54 -13.54 -19.98
N LYS A 333 20.55 -13.96 -20.73
CA LYS A 333 20.71 -15.33 -21.27
C LYS A 333 21.63 -16.18 -20.40
N ASP A 334 22.33 -15.57 -19.43
CA ASP A 334 23.22 -16.29 -18.52
C ASP A 334 22.39 -17.02 -17.45
N PRO A 335 22.62 -18.33 -17.22
CA PRO A 335 21.87 -19.11 -16.24
C PRO A 335 22.02 -18.59 -14.79
N ARG A 336 23.05 -17.79 -14.50
CA ARG A 336 23.30 -17.21 -13.18
C ARG A 336 22.43 -15.98 -12.90
N PHE A 337 21.78 -15.39 -13.90
CA PHE A 337 21.05 -14.12 -13.76
C PHE A 337 19.99 -14.16 -12.65
N GLY A 338 19.20 -15.24 -12.57
CA GLY A 338 18.20 -15.42 -11.52
C GLY A 338 18.82 -15.37 -10.12
N LYS A 339 19.96 -16.04 -9.92
CA LYS A 339 20.64 -16.08 -8.62
C LYS A 339 21.32 -14.75 -8.28
N ILE A 340 21.82 -14.03 -9.28
CA ILE A 340 22.37 -12.68 -9.11
C ILE A 340 21.26 -11.74 -8.59
N LEU A 341 20.09 -11.72 -9.24
CA LEU A 341 18.96 -10.90 -8.80
C LEU A 341 18.50 -11.25 -7.37
N GLU A 342 18.38 -12.55 -7.06
CA GLU A 342 17.99 -13.02 -5.73
C GLU A 342 18.96 -12.52 -4.65
N ASN A 343 20.27 -12.67 -4.88
CA ASN A 343 21.30 -12.26 -3.93
C ASN A 343 21.37 -10.74 -3.76
N LEU A 344 21.10 -9.98 -4.82
CA LEU A 344 21.03 -8.52 -4.82
C LEU A 344 19.68 -7.98 -4.32
N ARG A 345 18.72 -8.84 -3.96
CA ARG A 345 17.35 -8.45 -3.55
C ARG A 345 16.62 -7.59 -4.59
N LEU A 346 16.83 -7.92 -5.86
CA LEU A 346 16.16 -7.31 -7.00
C LEU A 346 15.13 -8.27 -7.59
N GLN A 347 14.10 -7.70 -8.22
CA GLN A 347 13.13 -8.44 -9.03
C GLN A 347 13.14 -7.93 -10.47
N LYS A 348 12.88 -8.83 -11.42
CA LYS A 348 12.68 -8.49 -12.84
C LYS A 348 11.21 -8.62 -13.25
N ARG A 349 10.72 -7.71 -14.07
CA ARG A 349 9.42 -7.77 -14.74
C ARG A 349 9.56 -7.46 -16.23
N GLY A 350 8.50 -7.71 -17.01
CA GLY A 350 8.45 -7.28 -18.40
C GLY A 350 8.37 -5.76 -18.54
N THR A 351 8.57 -5.27 -19.76
CA THR A 351 8.75 -3.83 -20.05
C THR A 351 7.51 -2.99 -19.77
N GLY A 352 6.31 -3.60 -19.81
CA GLY A 352 5.04 -2.94 -19.48
C GLY A 352 4.55 -3.19 -18.05
N GLY A 353 5.35 -3.83 -17.18
CA GLY A 353 4.99 -4.11 -15.80
C GLY A 353 4.72 -5.58 -15.50
N VAL A 354 3.92 -5.84 -14.45
CA VAL A 354 3.84 -7.16 -13.78
C VAL A 354 3.21 -8.27 -14.61
N ASP A 355 2.34 -7.92 -15.54
CA ASP A 355 1.59 -8.87 -16.36
C ASP A 355 2.09 -8.92 -17.81
N THR A 356 3.26 -8.31 -18.09
CA THR A 356 3.82 -8.25 -19.45
C THR A 356 5.11 -9.07 -19.56
N ALA A 357 5.37 -9.60 -20.76
CA ALA A 357 6.67 -10.17 -21.09
C ALA A 357 7.72 -9.07 -21.29
N ALA A 358 9.00 -9.42 -21.16
CA ALA A 358 10.08 -8.53 -21.58
C ALA A 358 10.04 -8.35 -23.10
N VAL A 359 10.14 -7.10 -23.57
CA VAL A 359 10.26 -6.79 -25.00
C VAL A 359 11.75 -6.73 -25.34
N GLY A 360 12.21 -7.71 -26.11
CA GLY A 360 13.61 -7.85 -26.49
C GLY A 360 14.52 -8.06 -25.27
N ASP A 361 15.57 -7.25 -25.15
CA ASP A 361 16.59 -7.35 -24.11
C ASP A 361 16.42 -6.33 -22.97
N THR A 362 15.25 -5.70 -22.86
CA THR A 362 14.98 -4.65 -21.85
C THR A 362 14.13 -5.20 -20.69
N PHE A 363 14.58 -4.96 -19.46
CA PHE A 363 13.92 -5.42 -18.24
C PHE A 363 13.57 -4.26 -17.31
N ASP A 364 12.42 -4.36 -16.64
CA ASP A 364 12.10 -3.56 -15.44
C ASP A 364 12.75 -4.24 -14.23
N ILE A 365 13.85 -3.64 -13.73
CA ILE A 365 14.58 -4.09 -12.55
C ILE A 365 14.28 -3.15 -11.39
N SER A 366 13.87 -3.71 -10.25
CA SER A 366 13.51 -2.92 -9.05
C SER A 366 13.81 -3.66 -7.75
N ASN A 367 13.80 -2.95 -6.62
CA ASN A 367 13.88 -3.56 -5.30
C ASN A 367 12.75 -4.59 -5.07
N LEU A 368 13.11 -5.72 -4.45
CA LEU A 368 12.17 -6.75 -4.05
C LEU A 368 11.48 -6.43 -2.71
N ASP A 369 12.26 -5.92 -1.76
CA ASP A 369 11.87 -5.61 -0.38
C ASP A 369 11.17 -4.26 -0.26
N ARG A 370 10.20 -4.12 0.66
CA ARG A 370 9.49 -2.85 0.94
C ARG A 370 9.33 -2.52 2.42
N LEU A 371 9.41 -3.53 3.29
CA LEU A 371 9.28 -3.42 4.73
C LEU A 371 10.58 -3.87 5.42
N GLY A 372 10.91 -3.24 6.55
CA GLY A 372 12.15 -3.49 7.30
C GLY A 372 13.41 -2.75 6.82
N ARG A 373 13.35 -2.04 5.69
CA ARG A 373 14.39 -1.11 5.22
C ARG A 373 13.75 0.21 4.84
N SER A 374 14.43 1.31 5.13
CA SER A 374 13.98 2.66 4.79
C SER A 374 14.03 2.94 3.29
N GLU A 375 13.37 4.01 2.85
CA GLU A 375 13.34 4.41 1.44
C GLU A 375 14.75 4.68 0.90
N VAL A 376 15.60 5.39 1.65
CA VAL A 376 17.00 5.65 1.30
C VAL A 376 17.77 4.33 1.12
N GLU A 377 17.65 3.39 2.05
CA GLU A 377 18.34 2.09 1.96
C GLU A 377 17.89 1.28 0.75
N LEU A 378 16.59 1.30 0.43
CA LEU A 378 16.05 0.60 -0.72
C LEU A 378 16.51 1.22 -2.05
N VAL A 379 16.56 2.55 -2.15
CA VAL A 379 17.07 3.22 -3.36
C VAL A 379 18.57 2.98 -3.53
N GLN A 380 19.36 3.06 -2.45
CA GLN A 380 20.79 2.74 -2.52
C GLN A 380 21.03 1.28 -2.95
N LEU A 381 20.25 0.32 -2.44
CA LEU A 381 20.31 -1.08 -2.85
C LEU A 381 20.04 -1.25 -4.35
N VAL A 382 19.07 -0.52 -4.90
CA VAL A 382 18.80 -0.52 -6.36
C VAL A 382 19.97 0.08 -7.11
N ILE A 383 20.55 1.18 -6.64
CA ILE A 383 21.71 1.82 -7.28
C ILE A 383 22.89 0.84 -7.35
N ASP A 384 23.24 0.22 -6.24
CA ASP A 384 24.38 -0.69 -6.16
C ASP A 384 24.13 -1.95 -7.01
N GLY A 385 22.92 -2.51 -6.92
CA GLY A 385 22.54 -3.69 -7.67
C GLY A 385 22.50 -3.45 -9.18
N VAL A 386 21.91 -2.35 -9.65
CA VAL A 386 21.87 -2.02 -11.09
C VAL A 386 23.28 -1.77 -11.64
N ASN A 387 24.14 -1.06 -10.90
CA ASN A 387 25.55 -0.88 -11.30
C ASN A 387 26.27 -2.23 -11.43
N TYR A 388 26.01 -3.18 -10.53
CA TYR A 388 26.56 -4.54 -10.64
C TYR A 388 26.06 -5.27 -11.89
N LEU A 389 24.77 -5.18 -12.21
CA LEU A 389 24.21 -5.79 -13.43
C LEU A 389 24.84 -5.21 -14.70
N ILE A 390 25.07 -3.89 -14.75
CA ILE A 390 25.73 -3.21 -15.86
C ILE A 390 27.19 -3.69 -15.99
N GLU A 391 27.91 -3.83 -14.88
CA GLU A 391 29.28 -4.36 -14.89
C GLU A 391 29.32 -5.82 -15.39
N CYS A 392 28.36 -6.65 -14.99
CA CYS A 392 28.21 -8.00 -15.52
C CYS A 392 27.96 -8.01 -17.03
N GLU A 393 27.06 -7.15 -17.52
CA GLU A 393 26.78 -7.01 -18.95
C GLU A 393 28.06 -6.61 -19.72
N LYS A 394 28.77 -5.57 -19.26
CA LYS A 394 30.04 -5.10 -19.86
C LYS A 394 31.10 -6.18 -19.93
N ARG A 395 31.18 -7.05 -18.93
CA ARG A 395 32.11 -8.20 -18.92
C ARG A 395 31.73 -9.24 -19.96
N LEU A 396 30.46 -9.61 -20.01
CA LEU A 396 29.97 -10.60 -20.98
C LEU A 396 30.09 -10.10 -22.43
N GLU A 397 29.91 -8.79 -22.67
CA GLU A 397 30.15 -8.17 -23.97
C GLU A 397 31.62 -8.31 -24.43
N LYS A 398 32.57 -8.30 -23.48
CA LYS A 398 34.01 -8.51 -23.73
C LYS A 398 34.43 -9.99 -23.69
N GLY A 399 33.48 -10.93 -23.58
CA GLY A 399 33.77 -12.36 -23.45
C GLY A 399 34.42 -12.76 -22.12
N GLN A 400 34.26 -11.95 -21.07
CA GLN A 400 34.81 -12.19 -19.73
C GLN A 400 33.78 -12.86 -18.82
N ASP A 401 34.27 -13.62 -17.84
CA ASP A 401 33.41 -14.28 -16.87
C ASP A 401 32.88 -13.31 -15.78
N ILE A 402 31.71 -13.65 -15.23
CA ILE A 402 31.02 -12.92 -14.16
C ILE A 402 30.91 -13.78 -12.90
N LYS A 403 30.69 -13.14 -11.75
CA LYS A 403 30.52 -13.85 -10.48
C LYS A 403 29.10 -13.68 -9.98
N ILE A 404 28.67 -14.60 -9.13
CA ILE A 404 27.45 -14.41 -8.34
C ILE A 404 27.85 -13.61 -7.09
N PRO A 405 27.25 -12.45 -6.82
CA PRO A 405 27.56 -11.68 -5.62
C PRO A 405 27.09 -12.44 -4.37
N ALA A 406 27.72 -12.18 -3.22
CA ALA A 406 27.23 -12.74 -1.97
C ALA A 406 25.79 -12.24 -1.68
N PRO A 407 24.91 -13.06 -1.07
CA PRO A 407 23.58 -12.60 -0.68
C PRO A 407 23.67 -11.40 0.26
N ILE A 408 22.91 -10.33 -0.02
CA ILE A 408 22.77 -9.20 0.90
C ILE A 408 22.17 -9.71 2.21
N GLN A 409 22.89 -9.50 3.31
CA GLN A 409 22.40 -9.90 4.63
C GLN A 409 21.10 -9.16 4.95
N GLN A 410 20.09 -9.90 5.39
CA GLN A 410 18.89 -9.33 5.97
C GLN A 410 19.28 -8.69 7.31
N SER A 411 18.73 -7.52 7.62
CA SER A 411 18.92 -6.85 8.90
C SER A 411 18.67 -7.85 10.03
N ARG A 412 19.74 -8.22 10.74
CA ARG A 412 19.68 -9.18 11.85
C ARG A 412 19.20 -8.45 13.10
N LYS A 413 18.07 -8.95 13.60
CA LYS A 413 17.52 -8.84 14.98
C LYS A 413 17.17 -7.46 15.49
#